data_AF-A0A2N6A289-F1
#
_entry.id   AF-A0A2N6A289-F1
#
_cell.length_a   1.000
_cell.length_b   1.000
_cell.length_c   1.000
_cell.angle_alpha   90.00
_cell.angle_beta   90.00
_cell.angle_gamma   90.00
#
_symmetry.space_group_name_H-M   'P 1'
#
loop_
_entity.id
_entity.type
_entity.pdbx_description
1 polymer ?
#
loop_
_entity_poly.entity_id
_entity_poly.type
_entity_poly.pdbx_seq_one_letter_code
_entity_poly.pdbx_strand_id
1 'polypeptide(L)'
;MRLRQSQSMKRVCSAINRKGFSLVEVVLATSIFVLLAAALTGNIMYGQESSVLAGSRTRAVFLAEEGLEAVRNIRDADFANLVDGTYGLATSSNEWSFSGSSDIRGIYTRSITISSVDGDTKNISSQVTWQQNPQRTGTVVLDTYLTNWQETVVPADPNAACTSYCNDQGRTLGTCRQNSKQCSKSGEVYIPGGDSTCTAGPGADTCCCSPF
;
A
#
# COMPACT_ATOMS: atom_id res chain seq x y z
N MET A 1 -22.08 -48.25 80.81
CA MET A 1 -21.28 -47.52 79.80
C MET A 1 -20.92 -48.52 78.69
N ARG A 2 -21.64 -48.49 77.55
CA ARG A 2 -21.48 -49.46 76.45
C ARG A 2 -20.37 -49.00 75.51
N LEU A 3 -19.33 -49.81 75.35
CA LEU A 3 -18.28 -49.61 74.35
C LEU A 3 -18.81 -50.01 72.97
N ARG A 4 -18.81 -49.07 72.01
CA ARG A 4 -19.11 -49.33 70.59
C ARG A 4 -17.95 -50.13 70.00
N GLN A 5 -18.23 -51.35 69.52
CA GLN A 5 -17.28 -52.11 68.71
C GLN A 5 -17.14 -51.47 67.33
N SER A 6 -15.90 -51.12 66.97
CA SER A 6 -15.50 -50.67 65.63
C SER A 6 -15.62 -51.84 64.65
N GLN A 7 -16.45 -51.70 63.62
CA GLN A 7 -16.52 -52.68 62.54
C GLN A 7 -15.29 -52.51 61.63
N SER A 8 -14.36 -53.44 61.73
CA SER A 8 -13.22 -53.57 60.83
C SER A 8 -13.70 -53.90 59.42
N MET A 9 -13.44 -53.00 58.49
CA MET A 9 -13.73 -53.17 57.07
C MET A 9 -12.86 -54.30 56.51
N LYS A 10 -13.46 -55.45 56.20
CA LYS A 10 -12.76 -56.56 55.52
C LYS A 10 -12.33 -56.08 54.13
N ARG A 11 -11.03 -55.84 53.93
CA ARG A 11 -10.44 -55.65 52.60
C ARG A 11 -10.52 -56.97 51.85
N VAL A 12 -11.50 -57.10 50.95
CA VAL A 12 -11.51 -58.17 49.96
C VAL A 12 -10.45 -57.81 48.93
N CYS A 13 -9.29 -58.46 49.01
CA CYS A 13 -8.33 -58.45 47.91
C CYS A 13 -8.93 -59.28 46.76
N SER A 14 -9.48 -58.61 45.76
CA SER A 14 -9.76 -59.22 44.46
C SER A 14 -8.42 -59.55 43.81
N ALA A 15 -8.10 -60.84 43.71
CA ALA A 15 -6.97 -61.29 42.92
C ALA A 15 -7.28 -61.04 41.43
N ILE A 16 -6.77 -59.93 40.89
CA ILE A 16 -6.87 -59.63 39.46
C ILE A 16 -6.03 -60.66 38.71
N ASN A 17 -6.72 -61.63 38.09
CA ASN A 17 -6.12 -62.65 37.26
C ASN A 17 -5.53 -61.99 35.99
N ARG A 18 -4.20 -61.98 35.87
CA ARG A 18 -3.44 -61.20 34.86
C ARG A 18 -3.56 -61.70 33.41
N LYS A 19 -4.41 -62.68 33.11
CA LYS A 19 -4.54 -63.28 31.76
C LYS A 19 -5.85 -62.97 31.03
N GLY A 20 -6.81 -62.30 31.67
CA GLY A 20 -8.12 -61.97 31.07
C GLY A 20 -8.28 -60.51 30.60
N PHE A 21 -7.36 -59.61 30.96
CA PHE A 21 -7.48 -58.17 30.66
C PHE A 21 -6.76 -57.71 29.38
N SER A 22 -5.96 -58.58 28.74
CA SER A 22 -5.08 -58.17 27.63
C SER A 22 -5.83 -57.87 26.32
N LEU A 23 -6.87 -58.63 25.97
CA LEU A 23 -7.56 -58.46 24.68
C LEU A 23 -8.40 -57.17 24.66
N VAL A 24 -9.09 -56.86 25.76
CA VAL A 24 -9.90 -55.64 25.89
C VAL A 24 -9.01 -54.39 25.85
N GLU A 25 -7.84 -54.43 26.48
CA GLU A 25 -6.87 -53.33 26.46
C GLU A 25 -6.32 -53.10 25.04
N VAL A 26 -6.01 -54.16 24.30
CA VAL A 26 -5.56 -54.04 22.89
C VAL A 26 -6.66 -53.46 22.01
N VAL A 27 -7.91 -53.90 22.15
CA VAL A 27 -9.04 -53.36 21.37
C VAL A 27 -9.31 -51.90 21.73
N LEU A 28 -9.23 -51.53 23.02
CA LEU A 28 -9.40 -50.15 23.46
C LEU A 28 -8.26 -49.24 22.96
N ALA A 29 -7.01 -49.66 23.13
CA ALA A 29 -5.84 -48.91 22.70
C ALA A 29 -5.82 -48.70 21.19
N THR A 30 -6.14 -49.74 20.41
CA THR A 30 -6.25 -49.63 18.95
C THR A 30 -7.40 -48.71 18.52
N SER A 31 -8.55 -48.78 19.19
CA SER A 31 -9.69 -47.90 18.91
C SER A 31 -9.32 -46.43 19.15
N ILE A 32 -8.70 -46.11 20.28
CA ILE A 32 -8.27 -44.74 20.60
C ILE A 32 -7.18 -44.28 19.62
N PHE A 33 -6.22 -45.16 19.29
CA PHE A 33 -5.16 -44.83 18.34
C PHE A 33 -5.71 -44.49 16.95
N VAL A 34 -6.67 -45.27 16.44
CA VAL A 34 -7.30 -45.00 15.14
C VAL A 34 -8.05 -43.68 15.14
N LEU A 35 -8.77 -43.36 16.22
CA LEU A 35 -9.45 -42.06 16.36
C LEU A 35 -8.46 -40.88 16.33
N LEU A 36 -7.35 -40.98 17.06
CA LEU A 36 -6.31 -39.95 17.08
C LEU A 36 -5.62 -39.81 15.72
N ALA A 37 -5.29 -40.92 15.06
CA ALA A 37 -4.65 -40.91 13.74
C ALA A 37 -5.55 -40.28 12.67
N ALA A 38 -6.85 -40.61 12.68
CA ALA A 38 -7.83 -40.01 11.78
C ALA A 38 -7.97 -38.50 12.02
N ALA A 39 -8.05 -38.08 13.30
CA ALA A 39 -8.12 -36.66 13.66
C ALA A 39 -6.88 -35.88 13.20
N LEU A 40 -5.67 -36.41 13.42
CA LEU A 40 -4.43 -35.76 12.99
C LEU A 40 -4.34 -35.63 11.46
N THR A 41 -4.67 -36.70 10.75
CA THR A 41 -4.62 -36.72 9.27
C THR A 41 -5.61 -35.72 8.68
N GLY A 42 -6.83 -35.66 9.21
CA GLY A 42 -7.82 -34.67 8.79
C GLY A 42 -7.32 -33.24 8.99
N ASN A 43 -6.79 -32.93 10.18
CA ASN A 43 -6.26 -31.59 10.46
C ASN A 43 -5.11 -31.18 9.53
N ILE A 44 -4.21 -32.10 9.17
CA ILE A 44 -3.10 -31.80 8.24
C ILE A 44 -3.63 -31.45 6.86
N MET A 45 -4.60 -32.20 6.34
CA MET A 45 -5.19 -31.94 5.02
C MET A 45 -5.85 -30.56 4.96
N TYR A 46 -6.67 -30.23 5.96
CA TYR A 46 -7.30 -28.90 6.04
C TYR A 46 -6.27 -27.78 6.24
N GLY A 47 -5.19 -28.04 6.98
CA GLY A 47 -4.10 -27.08 7.20
C GLY A 47 -3.31 -26.74 5.93
N GLN A 48 -3.12 -27.71 5.02
CA GLN A 48 -2.43 -27.49 3.75
C GLN A 48 -3.24 -26.58 2.81
N GLU A 49 -4.54 -26.80 2.69
CA GLU A 49 -5.41 -25.97 1.85
C GLU A 49 -5.39 -24.50 2.32
N SER A 50 -5.47 -24.29 3.63
CA SER A 50 -5.35 -22.96 4.24
C SER A 50 -4.01 -22.29 3.92
N SER A 51 -2.92 -23.07 3.93
CA SER A 51 -1.57 -22.56 3.63
C SER A 51 -1.41 -22.16 2.16
N VAL A 52 -1.92 -22.97 1.23
CA VAL A 52 -1.93 -22.65 -0.22
C VAL A 52 -2.76 -21.40 -0.50
N LEU A 53 -3.91 -21.28 0.16
CA LEU A 53 -4.76 -20.10 0.05
C LEU A 53 -4.06 -18.85 0.56
N ALA A 54 -3.43 -18.93 1.73
CA ALA A 54 -2.67 -17.82 2.31
C ALA A 54 -1.53 -17.38 1.38
N GLY A 55 -0.75 -18.33 0.85
CA GLY A 55 0.31 -18.03 -0.11
C GLY A 55 -0.20 -17.36 -1.39
N SER A 56 -1.35 -17.80 -1.91
CA SER A 56 -1.97 -17.19 -3.09
C SER A 56 -2.38 -15.75 -2.83
N ARG A 57 -2.92 -15.47 -1.63
CA ARG A 57 -3.29 -14.11 -1.21
C ARG A 57 -2.06 -13.22 -1.02
N THR A 58 -1.00 -13.73 -0.39
CA THR A 58 0.27 -12.98 -0.23
C THR A 58 0.85 -12.59 -1.59
N ARG A 59 0.84 -13.49 -2.57
CA ARG A 59 1.28 -13.17 -3.93
C ARG A 59 0.39 -12.14 -4.62
N ALA A 60 -0.93 -12.18 -4.41
CA ALA A 60 -1.83 -11.16 -4.93
C ALA A 60 -1.56 -9.78 -4.32
N VAL A 61 -1.22 -9.71 -3.02
CA VAL A 61 -0.80 -8.47 -2.36
C VAL A 61 0.48 -7.92 -2.99
N PHE A 62 1.50 -8.76 -3.19
CA PHE A 62 2.74 -8.31 -3.85
C PHE A 62 2.50 -7.79 -5.27
N LEU A 63 1.62 -8.44 -6.05
CA LEU A 63 1.25 -7.94 -7.38
C LEU A 63 0.49 -6.61 -7.31
N ALA A 64 -0.35 -6.43 -6.29
CA ALA A 64 -1.07 -5.19 -6.08
C ALA A 64 -0.11 -4.05 -5.70
N GLU A 65 0.84 -4.32 -4.80
CA GLU A 65 1.92 -3.39 -4.40
C GLU A 65 2.80 -3.01 -5.60
N GLU A 66 3.26 -4.00 -6.38
CA GLU A 66 3.99 -3.76 -7.63
C GLU A 66 3.19 -2.87 -8.58
N GLY A 67 1.87 -3.05 -8.62
CA GLY A 67 0.97 -2.20 -9.40
C GLY A 67 0.98 -0.74 -8.96
N LEU A 68 0.97 -0.48 -7.65
CA LEU A 68 1.05 0.89 -7.12
C LEU A 68 2.42 1.52 -7.38
N GLU A 69 3.51 0.75 -7.27
CA GLU A 69 4.86 1.22 -7.60
C GLU A 69 5.04 1.50 -9.10
N ALA A 70 4.41 0.70 -9.96
CA ALA A 70 4.40 0.95 -11.40
C ALA A 70 3.70 2.29 -11.73
N VAL A 71 2.57 2.58 -11.09
CA VAL A 71 1.88 3.87 -11.26
C VAL A 71 2.72 5.03 -10.72
N ARG A 72 3.44 4.82 -9.60
CA ARG A 72 4.39 5.80 -9.08
C ARG A 72 5.52 6.09 -10.09
N ASN A 73 6.07 5.06 -10.74
CA ASN A 73 7.06 5.25 -11.79
C ASN A 73 6.52 6.07 -12.97
N ILE A 74 5.29 5.78 -13.44
CA ILE A 74 4.64 6.53 -14.52
C ILE A 74 4.39 8.00 -14.12
N ARG A 75 4.00 8.23 -12.87
CA ARG A 75 3.82 9.58 -12.30
C ARG A 75 5.12 10.36 -12.26
N ASP A 76 6.22 9.71 -11.89
CA ASP A 76 7.51 10.36 -11.76
C ASP A 76 8.11 10.76 -13.11
N ALA A 77 7.64 10.14 -14.21
CA ALA A 77 7.92 10.60 -15.57
C ALA A 77 7.11 11.86 -15.93
N ASP A 78 5.79 11.86 -15.66
CA ASP A 78 4.93 13.04 -15.74
C ASP A 78 3.60 12.75 -15.01
N PHE A 79 3.15 13.66 -14.14
CA PHE A 79 1.84 13.55 -13.48
C PHE A 79 0.68 13.55 -14.49
N ALA A 80 0.83 14.22 -15.64
CA ALA A 80 -0.16 14.25 -16.71
C ALA A 80 -0.42 12.87 -17.34
N ASN A 81 0.48 11.90 -17.16
CA ASN A 81 0.29 10.52 -17.61
C ASN A 81 -0.80 9.78 -16.83
N LEU A 82 -1.16 10.26 -15.63
CA LEU A 82 -2.18 9.65 -14.77
C LEU A 82 -3.58 10.13 -15.16
N VAL A 83 -4.03 9.67 -16.33
CA VAL A 83 -5.38 9.95 -16.84
C VAL A 83 -6.39 9.03 -16.15
N ASP A 84 -7.50 9.59 -15.68
CA ASP A 84 -8.58 8.82 -15.05
C ASP A 84 -9.08 7.69 -15.97
N GLY A 85 -9.27 6.51 -15.39
CA GLY A 85 -9.63 5.32 -16.15
C GLY A 85 -9.16 4.03 -15.50
N THR A 86 -9.30 2.92 -16.24
CA THR A 86 -8.91 1.59 -15.79
C THR A 86 -7.90 0.98 -16.76
N TYR A 87 -6.77 0.53 -16.24
CA TYR A 87 -5.61 0.13 -17.03
C TYR A 87 -4.98 -1.17 -16.55
N GLY A 88 -4.41 -1.91 -17.50
CA GLY A 88 -3.38 -2.91 -17.22
C GLY A 88 -1.99 -2.28 -17.23
N LEU A 89 -1.00 -3.05 -16.79
CA LEU A 89 0.40 -2.64 -16.79
C LEU A 89 1.24 -3.46 -17.77
N ALA A 90 2.14 -2.79 -18.48
CA ALA A 90 3.16 -3.39 -19.31
C ALA A 90 4.51 -2.71 -19.06
N THR A 91 5.59 -3.44 -19.32
CA THR A 91 6.95 -2.89 -19.30
C THR A 91 7.49 -2.78 -20.72
N SER A 92 8.02 -1.62 -21.07
CA SER A 92 8.70 -1.37 -22.34
C SER A 92 9.99 -0.61 -22.03
N SER A 93 11.12 -1.06 -22.58
CA SER A 93 12.41 -0.37 -22.41
C SER A 93 12.80 -0.08 -20.94
N ASN A 94 12.49 -1.00 -20.02
CA ASN A 94 12.69 -0.87 -18.57
C ASN A 94 11.83 0.21 -17.87
N GLU A 95 10.76 0.67 -18.51
CA GLU A 95 9.82 1.63 -17.93
C GLU A 95 8.41 1.02 -17.86
N TRP A 96 7.64 1.42 -16.86
CA TRP A 96 6.24 1.04 -16.73
C TRP A 96 5.37 1.89 -17.65
N SER A 97 4.34 1.25 -18.22
CA SER A 97 3.37 1.91 -19.08
C SER A 97 1.99 1.28 -18.89
N PHE A 98 0.95 2.08 -19.11
CA PHE A 98 -0.41 1.56 -19.15
C PHE A 98 -0.66 0.81 -20.46
N SER A 99 -1.33 -0.34 -20.38
CA SER A 99 -1.66 -1.17 -21.53
C SER A 99 -2.95 -1.96 -21.29
N GLY A 100 -3.93 -1.80 -22.18
CA GLY A 100 -5.24 -2.44 -22.06
C GLY A 100 -5.96 -2.03 -20.77
N SER A 101 -6.99 -2.79 -20.39
CA SER A 101 -7.77 -2.55 -19.16
C SER A 101 -7.33 -3.42 -17.97
N SER A 102 -6.47 -4.41 -18.19
CA SER A 102 -5.91 -5.29 -17.16
C SER A 102 -4.65 -5.99 -17.67
N ASP A 103 -3.83 -6.49 -16.76
CA ASP A 103 -2.69 -7.36 -17.06
C ASP A 103 -2.81 -8.71 -16.33
N ILE A 104 -2.28 -9.77 -16.94
CA ILE A 104 -2.40 -11.14 -16.44
C ILE A 104 -1.02 -11.69 -16.09
N ARG A 105 -0.89 -12.23 -14.88
CA ARG A 105 0.31 -12.91 -14.37
C ARG A 105 -0.07 -14.29 -13.83
N GLY A 106 -0.03 -15.30 -14.69
CA GLY A 106 -0.46 -16.65 -14.31
C GLY A 106 -1.97 -16.69 -14.04
N ILE A 107 -2.37 -17.00 -12.81
CA ILE A 107 -3.79 -17.04 -12.41
C ILE A 107 -4.34 -15.68 -11.93
N TYR A 108 -3.47 -14.66 -11.85
CA TYR A 108 -3.81 -13.35 -11.32
C TYR A 108 -4.11 -12.39 -12.47
N THR A 109 -5.25 -11.70 -12.38
CA THR A 109 -5.61 -10.57 -13.24
C THR A 109 -5.55 -9.31 -12.40
N ARG A 110 -4.68 -8.38 -12.79
CA ARG A 110 -4.50 -7.08 -12.14
C ARG A 110 -5.13 -5.98 -12.98
N SER A 111 -5.73 -5.01 -12.30
CA SER A 111 -6.33 -3.82 -12.89
C SER A 111 -6.05 -2.62 -12.00
N ILE A 112 -5.59 -1.53 -12.60
CA ILE A 112 -5.34 -0.26 -11.94
C ILE A 112 -6.46 0.70 -12.29
N THR A 113 -7.13 1.28 -11.30
CA THR A 113 -8.12 2.34 -11.51
C THR A 113 -7.58 3.66 -10.98
N ILE A 114 -7.67 4.70 -11.78
CA ILE A 114 -7.22 6.06 -11.48
C ILE A 114 -8.44 6.97 -11.45
N SER A 115 -8.57 7.77 -10.39
CA SER A 115 -9.58 8.83 -10.31
C SER A 115 -9.03 10.11 -9.71
N SER A 116 -9.43 11.25 -10.27
CA SER A 116 -9.05 12.58 -9.76
C SER A 116 -9.70 12.86 -8.40
N VAL A 117 -8.90 13.35 -7.45
CA VAL A 117 -9.39 13.92 -6.18
C VAL A 117 -9.47 15.44 -6.31
N ASP A 118 -8.40 16.06 -6.82
CA ASP A 118 -8.29 17.47 -7.18
C ASP A 118 -7.31 17.65 -8.36
N GLY A 119 -6.86 18.88 -8.62
CA GLY A 119 -5.92 19.19 -9.70
C GLY A 119 -4.58 18.48 -9.57
N ASP A 120 -4.12 18.28 -8.33
CA ASP A 120 -2.76 17.85 -8.00
C ASP A 120 -2.74 16.53 -7.25
N THR A 121 -3.88 15.86 -7.11
CA THR A 121 -4.03 14.60 -6.38
C THR A 121 -4.90 13.62 -7.14
N LYS A 122 -4.38 12.40 -7.34
CA LYS A 122 -5.12 11.23 -7.86
C LYS A 122 -5.24 10.16 -6.79
N ASN A 123 -6.37 9.46 -6.77
CA ASN A 123 -6.53 8.19 -6.06
C ASN A 123 -6.25 7.04 -7.03
N ILE A 124 -5.43 6.10 -6.60
CA ILE A 124 -5.00 4.94 -7.38
C ILE A 124 -5.43 3.69 -6.64
N SER A 125 -6.23 2.85 -7.30
CA SER A 125 -6.71 1.58 -6.78
C SER A 125 -6.13 0.42 -7.59
N SER A 126 -5.34 -0.44 -6.96
CA SER A 126 -4.73 -1.63 -7.56
C SER A 126 -5.51 -2.87 -7.12
N GLN A 127 -6.31 -3.42 -8.02
CA GLN A 127 -7.12 -4.60 -7.79
C GLN A 127 -6.50 -5.82 -8.45
N VAL A 128 -6.34 -6.90 -7.69
CA VAL A 128 -5.90 -8.20 -8.19
C VAL A 128 -6.96 -9.26 -7.88
N THR A 129 -7.39 -9.96 -8.91
CA THR A 129 -8.35 -11.06 -8.83
C THR A 129 -7.71 -12.36 -9.29
N TRP A 130 -8.09 -13.49 -8.68
CA TRP A 130 -7.64 -14.82 -9.11
C TRP A 130 -8.66 -15.89 -8.77
N GLN A 131 -8.63 -17.01 -9.49
CA GLN A 131 -9.48 -18.16 -9.17
C GLN A 131 -8.96 -18.83 -7.88
N GLN A 132 -9.74 -18.77 -6.80
CA GLN A 132 -9.38 -19.37 -5.51
C GLN A 132 -9.71 -20.87 -5.49
N ASN A 133 -10.89 -21.22 -5.99
CA ASN A 133 -11.35 -22.58 -6.27
C ASN A 133 -12.42 -22.51 -7.37
N PRO A 134 -12.92 -23.61 -7.97
CA PRO A 134 -13.85 -23.54 -9.11
C PRO A 134 -15.15 -22.73 -8.89
N GLN A 135 -15.53 -22.45 -7.64
CA GLN A 135 -16.74 -21.68 -7.30
C GLN A 135 -16.45 -20.31 -6.69
N ARG A 136 -15.18 -19.96 -6.42
CA ARG A 136 -14.80 -18.73 -5.73
C ARG A 136 -13.63 -18.03 -6.39
N THR A 137 -13.76 -16.71 -6.49
CA THR A 137 -12.69 -15.79 -6.89
C THR A 137 -12.15 -15.11 -5.63
N GLY A 138 -10.83 -15.06 -5.50
CA GLY A 138 -10.14 -14.25 -4.52
C GLY A 138 -9.88 -12.85 -5.07
N THR A 139 -9.98 -11.85 -4.20
CA THR A 139 -9.73 -10.44 -4.55
C THR A 139 -8.89 -9.77 -3.48
N VAL A 140 -7.92 -8.97 -3.91
CA VAL A 140 -7.17 -8.00 -3.11
C VAL A 140 -7.29 -6.65 -3.78
N VAL A 141 -7.50 -5.60 -2.99
CA VAL A 141 -7.50 -4.20 -3.45
C VAL A 141 -6.58 -3.42 -2.51
N LEU A 142 -5.67 -2.65 -3.08
CA LEU A 142 -4.83 -1.69 -2.37
C LEU A 142 -5.05 -0.31 -2.98
N ASP A 143 -5.25 0.69 -2.13
CA ASP A 143 -5.48 2.07 -2.54
C ASP A 143 -4.32 2.96 -2.07
N THR A 144 -3.95 3.96 -2.87
CA THR A 144 -3.00 4.99 -2.48
C THR A 144 -3.33 6.31 -3.16
N TYR A 145 -2.83 7.41 -2.58
CA TYR A 145 -2.94 8.73 -3.17
C TYR A 145 -1.59 9.14 -3.75
N LEU A 146 -1.61 9.66 -4.96
CA LEU A 146 -0.44 10.22 -5.63
C LEU A 146 -0.67 11.68 -5.91
N THR A 147 0.29 12.52 -5.49
CA THR A 147 0.26 13.96 -5.73
C THR A 147 1.19 14.37 -6.87
N ASN A 148 0.91 15.53 -7.47
CA ASN A 148 1.77 16.22 -8.43
C ASN A 148 2.97 16.83 -7.71
N TRP A 149 3.89 15.99 -7.25
CA TRP A 149 4.99 16.41 -6.38
C TRP A 149 6.06 17.26 -7.09
N GLN A 150 6.12 17.18 -8.41
CA GLN A 150 7.07 17.95 -9.24
C GLN A 150 6.53 19.33 -9.61
N GLU A 151 5.27 19.64 -9.29
CA GLU A 151 4.73 20.96 -9.58
C GLU A 151 5.52 22.01 -8.80
N THR A 152 6.22 22.86 -9.54
CA THR A 152 6.76 24.08 -8.98
C THR A 152 5.58 24.96 -8.67
N VAL A 153 5.34 25.22 -7.39
CA VAL A 153 4.40 26.26 -6.94
C VAL A 153 4.95 27.59 -7.46
N VAL A 154 4.63 27.94 -8.70
CA VAL A 154 4.81 29.31 -9.18
C VAL A 154 3.81 30.13 -8.38
N PRO A 155 4.27 31.07 -7.55
CA PRO A 155 3.36 31.91 -6.81
C PRO A 155 2.42 32.57 -7.83
N ALA A 156 1.11 32.39 -7.65
CA ALA A 156 0.10 33.01 -8.50
C ALA A 156 0.24 34.55 -8.53
N ASP A 157 0.98 35.12 -7.57
CA ASP A 157 1.49 36.48 -7.57
C ASP A 157 2.98 36.52 -7.98
N PRO A 158 3.30 37.06 -9.18
CA PRO A 158 4.67 37.30 -9.62
C PRO A 158 5.50 38.10 -8.60
N ASN A 159 4.86 39.00 -7.86
CA ASN A 159 5.55 39.79 -6.83
C ASN A 159 5.97 38.92 -5.65
N ALA A 160 5.21 37.90 -5.28
CA ALA A 160 5.61 36.96 -4.23
C ALA A 160 6.83 36.14 -4.67
N ALA A 161 6.88 35.72 -5.93
CA ALA A 161 8.01 35.01 -6.52
C ALA A 161 9.27 35.89 -6.59
N CYS A 162 9.13 37.15 -7.03
CA CYS A 162 10.20 38.13 -6.99
C CYS A 162 10.64 38.44 -5.55
N THR A 163 9.71 38.50 -4.60
CA THR A 163 10.01 38.69 -3.17
C THR A 163 10.84 37.55 -2.60
N SER A 164 10.52 36.29 -2.88
CA SER A 164 11.37 35.16 -2.44
C SER A 164 12.79 35.26 -2.98
N TYR A 165 12.97 35.63 -4.25
CA TYR A 165 14.28 35.82 -4.84
C TYR A 165 15.04 36.99 -4.19
N CYS A 166 14.36 38.12 -3.94
CA CYS A 166 14.95 39.27 -3.24
C CYS A 166 15.40 38.92 -1.82
N ASN A 167 14.64 38.08 -1.10
CA ASN A 167 14.99 37.61 0.25
C ASN A 167 16.29 36.80 0.25
N ASP A 168 16.51 35.94 -0.76
CA ASP A 168 17.76 35.18 -0.91
C ASP A 168 18.97 36.10 -1.19
N GLN A 169 18.74 37.28 -1.75
CA GLN A 169 19.75 38.32 -1.96
C GLN A 169 19.89 39.28 -0.76
N GLY A 170 19.26 38.97 0.38
CA GLY A 170 19.32 39.75 1.61
C GLY A 170 18.43 40.99 1.64
N ARG A 171 17.40 41.06 0.78
CA ARG A 171 16.44 42.19 0.70
C ARG A 171 15.08 41.79 1.28
N THR A 172 14.15 42.72 1.40
CA THR A 172 12.91 42.51 2.17
C THR A 172 11.64 42.37 1.33
N LEU A 173 11.64 42.90 0.10
CA LEU A 173 10.47 42.91 -0.78
C LEU A 173 10.90 42.90 -2.25
N GLY A 174 10.16 42.18 -3.10
CA GLY A 174 10.32 42.16 -4.55
C GLY A 174 9.02 42.52 -5.26
N THR A 175 9.12 43.37 -6.28
CA THR A 175 8.00 43.80 -7.13
C THR A 175 8.35 43.60 -8.60
N CYS A 176 7.47 42.97 -9.36
CA CYS A 176 7.62 42.84 -10.81
C CYS A 176 7.17 44.14 -11.52
N ARG A 177 8.05 44.68 -12.37
CA ARG A 177 7.83 45.94 -13.12
C ARG A 177 8.09 45.77 -14.60
N GLN A 178 7.69 46.77 -15.40
CA GLN A 178 7.78 46.75 -16.87
C GLN A 178 9.22 46.76 -17.41
N ASN A 179 10.18 47.30 -16.65
CA ASN A 179 11.58 47.41 -17.07
C ASN A 179 12.46 47.88 -15.90
N SER A 180 13.78 47.71 -16.05
CA SER A 180 14.79 48.16 -15.08
C SER A 180 14.74 49.65 -14.75
N LYS A 181 14.27 50.52 -15.66
CA LYS A 181 14.14 51.96 -15.39
C LYS A 181 13.05 52.26 -14.36
N GLN A 182 12.04 51.42 -14.23
CA GLN A 182 11.01 51.60 -13.21
C GLN A 182 11.49 51.25 -11.80
N CYS A 183 12.43 50.30 -11.66
CA CYS A 183 13.04 50.01 -10.36
C CYS A 183 13.69 51.28 -9.79
N SER A 184 14.54 51.94 -10.58
CA SER A 184 15.24 53.15 -10.16
C SER A 184 14.30 54.33 -9.88
N LYS A 185 13.18 54.44 -10.62
CA LYS A 185 12.15 55.47 -10.36
C LYS A 185 11.44 55.28 -9.02
N SER A 186 11.35 54.05 -8.54
CA SER A 186 10.70 53.70 -7.27
C SER A 186 11.68 53.49 -6.11
N GLY A 187 12.96 53.80 -6.30
CA GLY A 187 13.99 53.62 -5.26
C GLY A 187 14.40 52.17 -5.02
N GLU A 188 14.04 51.26 -5.93
CA GLU A 188 14.35 49.84 -5.89
C GLU A 188 15.59 49.51 -6.73
N VAL A 189 16.21 48.37 -6.44
CA VAL A 189 17.37 47.87 -7.17
C VAL A 189 16.94 46.75 -8.11
N TYR A 190 17.31 46.89 -9.38
CA TYR A 190 17.12 45.84 -10.39
C TYR A 190 18.08 44.67 -10.13
N ILE A 191 17.57 43.44 -10.10
CA ILE A 191 18.40 42.22 -10.01
C ILE A 191 18.07 41.28 -11.18
N PRO A 192 19.00 41.09 -12.14
CA PRO A 192 18.71 40.32 -13.36
C PRO A 192 18.28 38.86 -13.14
N GLY A 193 18.74 38.21 -12.06
CA GLY A 193 18.41 36.80 -11.81
C GLY A 193 16.99 36.55 -11.33
N GLY A 194 16.24 37.60 -10.96
CA GLY A 194 14.83 37.49 -10.55
C GLY A 194 13.83 37.66 -11.70
N ASP A 195 14.28 38.03 -12.89
CA ASP A 195 13.37 38.35 -14.02
C ASP A 195 12.55 37.12 -14.45
N SER A 196 13.09 35.91 -14.31
CA SER A 196 12.38 34.66 -14.58
C SER A 196 11.19 34.40 -13.65
N THR A 197 11.10 35.07 -12.50
CA THR A 197 9.96 34.96 -11.58
C THR A 197 8.83 35.93 -11.93
N CYS A 198 9.09 36.86 -12.83
CA CYS A 198 8.20 37.93 -13.25
C CYS A 198 7.72 37.65 -14.68
N THR A 199 6.72 36.79 -14.87
CA THR A 199 6.31 36.29 -16.20
C THR A 199 4.82 36.43 -16.52
N ALA A 200 4.01 37.00 -15.63
CA ALA A 200 2.55 36.94 -15.75
C ALA A 200 1.88 38.07 -16.57
N GLY A 201 2.61 38.82 -17.41
CA GLY A 201 1.95 39.80 -18.28
C GLY A 201 2.86 40.59 -19.22
N PRO A 202 2.29 41.31 -20.21
CA PRO A 202 2.99 42.01 -21.29
C PRO A 202 3.74 43.29 -20.85
N GLY A 203 4.43 43.24 -19.71
CA GLY A 203 5.10 44.37 -19.11
C GLY A 203 5.35 44.17 -17.62
N ALA A 204 5.71 42.97 -17.19
CA ALA A 204 6.11 42.76 -15.81
C ALA A 204 7.24 41.74 -15.80
N ASP A 205 8.31 42.04 -16.55
CA ASP A 205 9.41 41.11 -16.86
C ASP A 205 10.66 41.38 -16.00
N THR A 206 10.61 42.40 -15.15
CA THR A 206 11.76 42.86 -14.38
C THR A 206 11.49 42.74 -12.88
N CYS A 207 12.30 41.97 -12.17
CA CYS A 207 12.24 41.90 -10.72
C CYS A 207 13.01 43.06 -10.08
N CYS A 208 12.30 43.90 -9.34
CA CYS A 208 12.85 45.04 -8.62
C CYS A 208 12.77 44.77 -7.11
N CYS A 209 13.91 44.86 -6.41
CA CYS A 209 13.97 44.59 -4.98
C CYS A 209 14.11 45.88 -4.17
N SER A 210 13.42 45.97 -3.04
CA SER A 210 13.60 47.07 -2.08
C SER A 210 15.06 47.10 -1.58
N PRO A 211 15.63 48.29 -1.32
CA PRO A 211 16.78 48.40 -0.43
C PRO A 211 16.41 47.90 0.97
N PHE A 212 17.44 47.53 1.74
CA PHE A 212 17.35 46.94 3.09
C PHE A 212 16.37 47.69 4.01
#